data_AF-A0A2J8WPF0-F1
#
_entry.id   AF-A0A2J8WPF0-F1
#
_cell.length_a   1.000
_cell.length_b   1.000
_cell.length_c   1.000
_cell.angle_alpha   90.00
_cell.angle_beta   90.00
_cell.angle_gamma   90.00
#
_symmetry.space_group_name_H-M   'P 1'
#
loop_
_entity.id
_entity.type
_entity.pdbx_description
1 polymer ?
#
loop_
_entity_poly.entity_id
_entity_poly.type
_entity_poly.pdbx_seq_one_letter_code
_entity_poly.pdbx_strand_id
1 'polypeptide(L)'
;MGKGIPLNDQDRIPWLCNLHDILLRDVTSGQHVVLACSALKKMYRDILTQGKDGVALKCEESGKEAKQAEMQLLVVHLSGSFEVISGRLL
;
A
#
# COMPACT_ATOMS: atom_id res chain seq x y z
N MET A 1 3.59 13.52 7.66
CA MET A 1 4.05 14.69 6.89
C MET A 1 3.45 15.93 7.55
N GLY A 2 4.26 16.90 7.96
CA GLY A 2 3.81 18.07 8.72
C GLY A 2 4.93 19.08 9.01
N LYS A 3 6.19 18.61 8.99
CA LYS A 3 7.40 19.43 9.13
C LYS A 3 8.10 19.77 7.79
N GLY A 4 7.44 19.54 6.64
CA GLY A 4 8.04 19.72 5.30
C GLY A 4 9.09 18.68 4.89
N ILE A 5 9.46 17.75 5.76
CA ILE A 5 10.42 16.67 5.43
C ILE A 5 9.68 15.54 4.70
N PRO A 6 10.11 15.17 3.47
CA PRO A 6 9.53 14.06 2.75
C PRO A 6 9.85 12.74 3.44
N LEU A 7 8.87 11.85 3.53
CA LEU A 7 9.10 10.48 3.99
C LEU A 7 10.00 9.75 2.98
N ASN A 8 10.77 8.78 3.46
CA ASN A 8 11.49 7.80 2.64
C ASN A 8 10.76 6.44 2.64
N ASP A 9 11.33 5.42 2.01
CA ASP A 9 10.67 4.11 1.89
C ASP A 9 10.58 3.38 3.25
N GLN A 10 11.60 3.53 4.11
CA GLN A 10 11.63 2.94 5.45
C GLN A 10 10.54 3.53 6.35
N ASP A 11 10.23 4.82 6.19
CA ASP A 11 9.12 5.45 6.90
C ASP A 11 7.75 4.94 6.42
N ARG A 12 7.64 4.57 5.13
CA ARG A 12 6.37 4.18 4.50
C ARG A 12 6.03 2.70 4.67
N ILE A 13 7.03 1.82 4.69
CA ILE A 13 6.81 0.36 4.75
C ILE A 13 5.94 -0.04 5.95
N PRO A 14 6.23 0.39 7.20
CA PRO A 14 5.39 0.02 8.35
C PRO A 14 3.96 0.52 8.20
N TRP A 15 3.77 1.71 7.63
CA TRP A 15 2.44 2.27 7.39
C TRP A 15 1.66 1.47 6.34
N LEU A 16 2.30 1.04 5.26
CA LEU A 16 1.68 0.20 4.22
C LEU A 16 1.30 -1.18 4.76
N CYS A 17 2.14 -1.80 5.59
CA CYS A 17 1.80 -3.06 6.26
C CYS A 17 0.57 -2.90 7.18
N ASN A 18 0.50 -1.82 7.96
CA ASN A 18 -0.66 -1.56 8.80
C ASN A 18 -1.94 -1.35 7.97
N LEU A 19 -1.83 -0.69 6.80
CA LEU A 19 -2.96 -0.55 5.87
C LEU A 19 -3.40 -1.90 5.30
N HIS A 20 -2.47 -2.78 4.97
CA HIS A 20 -2.78 -4.16 4.58
C HIS A 20 -3.59 -4.88 5.67
N ASP A 21 -3.14 -4.82 6.92
CA ASP A 21 -3.83 -5.48 8.03
C ASP A 21 -5.26 -4.94 8.24
N ILE A 22 -5.46 -3.63 8.06
CA ILE A 22 -6.79 -2.98 8.10
C ILE A 22 -7.67 -3.48 6.96
N LEU A 23 -7.15 -3.47 5.72
CA LEU A 23 -7.88 -3.94 4.55
C LEU A 23 -8.28 -5.41 4.71
N LEU A 24 -7.35 -6.25 5.15
CA LEU A 24 -7.59 -7.67 5.35
C LEU A 24 -8.66 -7.93 6.42
N ARG A 25 -8.58 -7.25 7.56
CA ARG A 25 -9.60 -7.35 8.62
C ARG A 25 -10.98 -6.95 8.12
N ASP A 26 -11.08 -5.83 7.43
CA ASP A 26 -12.38 -5.30 7.03
C ASP A 26 -13.00 -6.16 5.90
N VAL A 27 -12.20 -6.61 4.93
CA VAL A 27 -12.63 -7.55 3.88
C VAL A 27 -13.04 -8.91 4.47
N THR A 28 -12.27 -9.45 5.42
CA THR A 28 -12.64 -10.72 6.10
C THR A 28 -13.89 -10.61 6.96
N SER A 29 -14.23 -9.40 7.41
CA SER A 29 -15.52 -9.10 8.06
C SER A 29 -16.68 -8.85 7.09
N GLY A 30 -16.47 -9.05 5.78
CA GLY A 30 -17.48 -8.88 4.74
C GLY A 30 -17.77 -7.43 4.36
N GLN A 31 -16.91 -6.48 4.75
CA GLN A 31 -17.07 -5.07 4.40
C GLN A 31 -16.44 -4.73 3.05
N HIS A 32 -17.01 -3.74 2.37
CA HIS A 32 -16.40 -3.13 1.18
C HIS A 32 -15.58 -1.92 1.58
N VAL A 33 -14.30 -1.89 1.19
CA VAL A 33 -13.36 -0.84 1.58
C VAL A 33 -12.81 -0.12 0.36
N VAL A 34 -12.74 1.20 0.45
CA VAL A 34 -12.04 2.05 -0.53
C VAL A 34 -10.91 2.77 0.20
N LEU A 35 -9.68 2.61 -0.30
CA LEU A 35 -8.49 3.26 0.23
C LEU A 35 -7.96 4.29 -0.77
N ALA A 36 -7.91 5.55 -0.35
CA ALA A 36 -7.13 6.57 -1.05
C ALA A 36 -5.68 6.50 -0.59
N CYS A 37 -4.78 6.01 -1.45
CA CYS A 37 -3.35 5.94 -1.18
C CYS A 37 -2.56 6.29 -2.45
N SER A 38 -1.46 7.03 -2.28
CA SER A 38 -0.62 7.40 -3.43
C SER A 38 -0.01 6.17 -4.10
N ALA A 39 0.41 5.16 -3.32
CA ALA A 39 0.87 3.84 -3.77
C ALA A 39 1.68 3.84 -5.09
N LEU A 40 2.56 4.84 -5.24
CA LEU A 40 3.15 5.21 -6.53
C LEU A 40 4.07 4.11 -7.07
N LYS A 41 4.84 3.47 -6.18
CA LYS A 41 5.75 2.39 -6.53
C LYS A 41 5.04 1.04 -6.57
N LYS A 42 5.48 0.16 -7.47
CA LYS A 42 4.98 -1.23 -7.55
C LYS A 42 5.09 -1.95 -6.20
N MET A 43 6.24 -1.86 -5.55
CA MET A 43 6.49 -2.43 -4.21
C MET A 43 5.43 -1.99 -3.18
N TYR A 44 4.92 -0.76 -3.23
CA TYR A 44 3.90 -0.32 -2.28
C TYR A 44 2.57 -1.04 -2.51
N ARG A 45 2.22 -1.28 -3.78
CA ARG A 45 1.02 -2.05 -4.14
C ARG A 45 1.19 -3.52 -3.78
N ASP A 46 2.38 -4.08 -3.99
CA ASP A 46 2.69 -5.46 -3.62
C ASP A 46 2.57 -5.64 -2.08
N ILE A 47 3.06 -4.69 -1.27
CA ILE A 47 2.84 -4.68 0.19
C ILE A 47 1.37 -4.56 0.55
N LEU A 48 0.61 -3.69 -0.14
CA LEU A 48 -0.82 -3.57 0.12
C LEU A 48 -1.54 -4.90 -0.18
N THR A 49 -1.15 -5.64 -1.21
CA THR A 49 -1.80 -6.92 -1.56
C THR A 49 -1.34 -8.09 -0.68
N GLN A 50 -0.04 -8.21 -0.41
CA GLN A 50 0.59 -9.40 0.19
C GLN A 50 1.09 -9.15 1.63
N GLY A 51 0.90 -7.96 2.17
CA GLY A 51 1.42 -7.59 3.48
C GLY A 51 2.94 -7.53 3.49
N LYS A 52 3.56 -8.05 4.55
CA LYS A 52 5.02 -8.03 4.72
C LYS A 52 5.76 -8.81 3.63
N ASP A 53 5.12 -9.81 3.04
CA ASP A 53 5.71 -10.63 1.98
C ASP A 53 5.91 -9.84 0.68
N GLY A 54 5.12 -8.77 0.47
CA GLY A 54 5.28 -7.85 -0.66
C GLY A 54 6.57 -7.03 -0.62
N VAL A 55 7.29 -7.00 0.51
CA VAL A 55 8.62 -6.37 0.63
C VAL A 55 9.72 -7.28 0.07
N ALA A 56 9.51 -8.61 0.07
CA ALA A 56 10.55 -9.62 -0.12
C ALA A 56 10.88 -9.96 -1.59
N LEU A 57 10.27 -9.30 -2.59
CA LEU A 57 10.52 -9.58 -4.01
C LEU A 57 11.95 -9.24 -4.51
N LYS A 58 12.88 -8.90 -3.61
CA LYS A 58 14.34 -8.93 -3.82
C LYS A 58 15.08 -9.39 -2.55
N CYS A 59 15.08 -10.68 -2.25
CA CYS A 59 16.21 -11.44 -1.67
C CYS A 59 15.76 -12.87 -1.36
N GLU A 60 16.56 -13.85 -1.80
CA GLU A 60 16.33 -15.27 -1.61
C GLU A 60 16.14 -15.67 -0.13
N GLU A 61 15.19 -16.60 0.04
CA GLU A 61 14.90 -17.53 1.14
C GLU A 61 15.06 -17.10 2.60
N SER A 62 13.92 -16.97 3.29
CA SER A 62 13.78 -17.51 4.64
C SER A 62 12.34 -17.93 4.89
N GLY A 63 12.16 -19.24 5.07
CA GLY A 63 10.86 -19.87 5.23
C GLY A 63 10.10 -19.43 6.48
N LYS A 64 8.79 -19.23 6.28
CA LYS A 64 7.69 -19.64 7.17
C LYS A 64 6.39 -19.43 6.40
N GLU A 65 5.82 -20.53 5.90
CA GLU A 65 4.48 -20.57 5.32
C GLU A 65 3.45 -20.28 6.41
N ALA A 66 3.08 -19.01 6.57
CA ALA A 66 1.76 -18.66 7.07
C ALA A 66 0.86 -18.52 5.84
N LYS A 67 -0.12 -19.43 5.69
CA LYS A 67 -1.17 -19.31 4.68
C LYS A 67 -2.01 -18.08 5.01
N GLN A 68 -1.55 -16.91 4.58
CA GLN A 68 -2.25 -15.65 4.80
C GLN A 68 -3.38 -15.54 3.78
N ALA A 69 -4.55 -15.06 4.22
CA ALA A 69 -5.71 -14.92 3.36
C ALA A 69 -5.39 -13.94 2.21
N GLU A 70 -5.45 -14.46 0.99
CA GLU A 70 -5.18 -13.70 -0.23
C GLU A 70 -6.38 -12.79 -0.52
N MET A 71 -6.17 -11.47 -0.48
CA MET A 71 -7.22 -10.51 -0.80
C MET A 71 -7.06 -9.98 -2.22
N GLN A 72 -8.17 -9.96 -2.97
CA GLN A 72 -8.18 -9.34 -4.29
C GLN A 72 -8.32 -7.83 -4.15
N LEU A 73 -7.26 -7.11 -4.56
CA LEU A 73 -7.24 -5.65 -4.58
C LEU A 73 -7.48 -5.13 -6.01
N LEU A 74 -8.56 -4.38 -6.20
CA LEU A 74 -8.75 -3.60 -7.43
C LEU A 74 -8.02 -2.25 -7.30
N VAL A 75 -7.04 -2.01 -8.17
CA VAL A 75 -6.28 -0.76 -8.18
C VAL A 75 -6.81 0.17 -9.27
N VAL A 76 -7.30 1.34 -8.87
CA VAL A 76 -7.69 2.42 -9.78
C VAL A 76 -6.58 3.47 -9.80
N HIS A 77 -5.90 3.59 -10.94
CA HIS A 77 -4.89 4.63 -11.14
C HIS A 77 -5.55 5.92 -11.65
N LEU A 78 -5.60 6.93 -10.79
CA LEU A 78 -6.08 8.26 -11.16
C LEU A 78 -4.93 9.05 -11.78
N SER A 79 -5.06 9.38 -13.07
CA SER A 79 -4.08 10.19 -13.80
C SER A 79 -4.62 11.61 -14.08
N GLY A 80 -3.71 12.57 -14.14
CA GLY A 80 -3.99 13.96 -14.47
C GLY A 80 -2.68 14.70 -14.80
N SER A 81 -2.76 15.83 -15.50
CA SER A 81 -1.58 16.66 -15.75
C SER A 81 -1.09 17.29 -14.46
N PHE A 82 0.20 17.63 -14.41
CA PHE A 82 0.77 18.34 -13.28
C PHE A 82 0.03 19.66 -13.01
N GLU A 83 -0.38 20.38 -14.05
CA GLU A 83 -1.14 21.64 -13.95
C GLU A 83 -2.48 21.44 -13.25
N VAL A 84 -3.24 20.40 -13.63
CA VAL A 84 -4.55 20.10 -13.02
C VAL A 84 -4.41 19.67 -11.56
N ILE A 85 -3.37 18.89 -11.23
CA ILE A 85 -3.14 18.41 -9.87
C ILE A 85 -2.61 19.54 -8.97
N SER A 86 -1.62 20.30 -9.46
CA SER A 86 -1.01 21.40 -8.71
C SER A 86 -1.98 22.55 -8.47
N GLY A 87 -2.87 22.86 -9.41
CA GLY A 87 -3.94 23.85 -9.21
C GLY A 87 -4.95 23.51 -8.11
N ARG A 88 -4.96 22.27 -7.58
CA ARG A 88 -5.81 21.84 -6.46
C ARG A 88 -5.07 21.78 -5.12
N LEU A 89 -3.74 21.89 -5.14
CA LEU A 89 -2.90 21.92 -3.94
C LEU A 89 -2.77 23.39 -3.51
N LEU A 90 -3.72 23.86 -2.69
CA LEU A 90 -3.66 25.18 -2.04
C LEU A 90 -2.51 25.25 -1.03
#